data_AF-A0ABD7CAR7-F1
#
_entry.id   AF-A0ABD7CAR7-F1
#
_cell.length_a   1.000
_cell.length_b   1.000
_cell.length_c   1.000
_cell.angle_alpha   90.00
_cell.angle_beta   90.00
_cell.angle_gamma   90.00
#
_symmetry.space_group_name_H-M   'P 1'
#
loop_
_entity.id
_entity.type
_entity.pdbx_description
1 polymer ?
#
loop_
_entity_poly.entity_id
_entity_poly.type
_entity_poly.pdbx_seq_one_letter_code
_entity_poly.pdbx_strand_id
1 'polypeptide(L)'
;MPAVATVTLTGATWLSADQGAALFDGKPGRASRIRRTGSLAITITLADAVVPGIIAILGLNIPPGVQVSAAGATGTTVRLPDGSVCAWLFPQASALVSVVSVEIATTATNVDVGEIAIFRAVDVGIKDGWAVATIDASVHARTKGGQVNTVPGALYRRLTCTLSGRSTPVVRGNGIGGMDWETIGAALSGRRRSCVVPQYRDMVTKAFDPALAARSALYGFSTQLPSAENISRQYFSGYMEFEEVPA
;
A
#
# COMPACT_ATOMS: atom_id res chain seq x y z
N MET A 1 -9.25 -3.78 1.14
CA MET A 1 -9.11 -4.29 -0.24
C MET A 1 -10.39 -5.03 -0.61
N PRO A 2 -11.01 -4.79 -1.78
CA PRO A 2 -12.13 -5.59 -2.28
C PRO A 2 -11.71 -7.04 -2.53
N ALA A 3 -12.66 -7.98 -2.45
CA ALA A 3 -12.37 -9.37 -2.75
C ALA A 3 -12.07 -9.56 -4.25
N VAL A 4 -11.08 -10.39 -4.56
CA VAL A 4 -10.72 -10.76 -5.92
C VAL A 4 -11.51 -12.00 -6.31
N ALA A 5 -12.20 -11.94 -7.45
CA ALA A 5 -12.94 -13.07 -8.02
C ALA A 5 -12.03 -13.94 -8.90
N THR A 6 -11.26 -13.32 -9.79
CA THR A 6 -10.35 -14.03 -10.70
C THR A 6 -9.14 -13.17 -11.07
N VAL A 7 -8.06 -13.83 -11.49
CA VAL A 7 -6.90 -13.20 -12.11
C VAL A 7 -6.54 -13.93 -13.40
N THR A 8 -6.26 -13.18 -14.46
CA THR A 8 -5.84 -13.72 -15.76
C THR A 8 -4.63 -12.99 -16.30
N LEU A 9 -3.91 -13.62 -17.22
CA LEU A 9 -2.74 -13.05 -17.89
C LEU A 9 -3.00 -12.83 -19.36
N THR A 10 -2.50 -11.73 -19.90
CA THR A 10 -2.34 -11.50 -21.33
C THR A 10 -0.85 -11.37 -21.65
N GLY A 11 -0.42 -12.00 -22.76
CA GLY A 11 0.99 -12.00 -23.18
C GLY A 11 1.93 -12.73 -22.23
N ALA A 12 1.43 -13.67 -21.43
CA ALA A 12 2.21 -14.46 -20.49
C ALA A 12 1.49 -15.75 -20.04
N THR A 13 2.22 -16.63 -19.35
CA THR A 13 1.71 -17.82 -18.68
C THR A 13 2.21 -17.90 -17.23
N TRP A 14 1.41 -18.49 -16.35
CA TRP A 14 1.84 -18.78 -14.97
C TRP A 14 2.92 -19.86 -14.98
N LEU A 15 3.99 -19.63 -14.23
CA LEU A 15 4.95 -20.68 -13.85
C LEU A 15 4.67 -21.20 -12.45
N SER A 16 4.07 -20.39 -11.58
CA SER A 16 3.66 -20.82 -10.25
C SER A 16 2.36 -21.64 -10.31
N ALA A 17 2.30 -22.72 -9.53
CA ALA A 17 1.16 -23.64 -9.51
C ALA A 17 -0.12 -23.01 -8.90
N ASP A 18 0.04 -21.91 -8.15
CA ASP A 18 -1.03 -21.16 -7.51
C ASP A 18 -1.83 -20.28 -8.49
N GLN A 19 -1.42 -20.22 -9.77
CA GLN A 19 -2.07 -19.47 -10.85
C GLN A 19 -2.38 -18.00 -10.48
N GLY A 20 -1.49 -17.36 -9.72
CA GLY A 20 -1.65 -15.95 -9.34
C GLY A 20 -2.33 -15.73 -7.99
N ALA A 21 -2.61 -16.78 -7.20
CA ALA A 21 -3.27 -16.61 -5.90
C ALA A 21 -2.44 -15.79 -4.90
N ALA A 22 -1.11 -15.85 -4.96
CA ALA A 22 -0.26 -15.03 -4.09
C ALA A 22 -0.46 -13.52 -4.31
N LEU A 23 -0.89 -13.11 -5.50
CA LEU A 23 -1.10 -11.70 -5.85
C LEU A 23 -2.12 -10.96 -4.98
N PHE A 24 -2.92 -11.66 -4.18
CA PHE A 24 -3.95 -11.06 -3.35
C PHE A 24 -4.10 -11.76 -1.99
N ASP A 25 -3.07 -12.48 -1.51
CA ASP A 25 -3.09 -13.20 -0.23
C ASP A 25 -2.63 -12.36 0.98
N GLY A 26 -2.10 -11.14 0.75
CA GLY A 26 -1.62 -10.26 1.80
C GLY A 26 -0.16 -10.44 2.20
N LYS A 27 0.59 -11.25 1.46
CA LYS A 27 1.97 -11.61 1.80
C LYS A 27 2.87 -11.27 0.61
N PRO A 28 3.30 -10.00 0.46
CA PRO A 28 4.06 -9.57 -0.70
C PRO A 28 5.39 -10.32 -0.89
N GLY A 29 5.96 -10.93 0.15
CA GLY A 29 7.10 -11.84 0.03
C GLY A 29 6.80 -13.21 -0.60
N ARG A 30 5.54 -13.55 -0.86
CA ARG A 30 5.14 -14.71 -1.66
C ARG A 30 4.86 -14.24 -3.08
N ALA A 31 5.75 -14.57 -4.02
CA ALA A 31 5.59 -14.14 -5.39
C ALA A 31 4.92 -15.22 -6.27
N SER A 32 3.95 -14.79 -7.08
CA SER A 32 3.53 -15.55 -8.26
C SER A 32 4.52 -15.28 -9.39
N ARG A 33 5.00 -16.36 -10.01
CA ARG A 33 6.00 -16.30 -11.08
C ARG A 33 5.32 -16.41 -12.44
N ILE A 34 5.67 -15.50 -13.34
CA ILE A 34 5.07 -15.32 -14.65
C ILE A 34 6.14 -15.46 -15.72
N ARG A 35 5.88 -16.25 -16.76
CA ARG A 35 6.69 -16.28 -17.99
C ARG A 35 6.04 -15.43 -19.06
N ARG A 36 6.69 -14.34 -19.42
CA ARG A 36 6.25 -13.41 -20.46
C ARG A 36 6.50 -13.99 -21.85
N THR A 37 5.52 -13.85 -22.73
CA THR A 37 5.56 -14.20 -24.15
C THR A 37 5.27 -13.01 -25.08
N GLY A 38 4.83 -11.87 -24.52
CA GLY A 38 4.57 -10.62 -25.24
C GLY A 38 4.41 -9.43 -24.28
N SER A 39 3.55 -8.47 -24.62
CA SER A 39 3.18 -7.39 -23.70
C SER A 39 2.46 -7.97 -22.48
N LEU A 40 3.00 -7.74 -21.28
CA LEU A 40 2.48 -8.32 -20.05
C LEU A 40 1.35 -7.46 -19.49
N ALA A 41 0.16 -8.06 -19.34
CA ALA A 41 -0.93 -7.51 -18.55
C ALA A 41 -1.47 -8.57 -17.58
N ILE A 42 -1.69 -8.16 -16.33
CA ILE A 42 -2.29 -8.95 -15.26
C ILE A 42 -3.67 -8.36 -14.98
N THR A 43 -4.72 -9.09 -15.37
CA THR A 43 -6.10 -8.62 -15.26
C THR A 43 -6.74 -9.20 -14.02
N ILE A 44 -7.17 -8.33 -13.11
CA ILE A 44 -7.83 -8.68 -11.85
C ILE A 44 -9.31 -8.34 -11.98
N THR A 45 -10.17 -9.34 -11.77
CA THR A 45 -11.61 -9.14 -11.64
C THR A 45 -11.97 -9.11 -10.16
N LEU A 46 -12.60 -8.04 -9.72
CA LEU A 46 -13.08 -7.85 -8.36
C LEU A 46 -14.49 -8.43 -8.22
N ALA A 47 -14.79 -8.97 -7.04
CA ALA A 47 -16.14 -9.47 -6.72
C ALA A 47 -17.16 -8.32 -6.69
N ASP A 48 -16.73 -7.15 -6.18
CA ASP A 48 -17.52 -5.92 -6.15
C ASP A 48 -16.76 -4.79 -6.83
N ALA A 49 -17.48 -4.00 -7.62
CA ALA A 49 -16.90 -2.85 -8.28
C ALA A 49 -16.51 -1.76 -7.25
N VAL A 50 -15.38 -1.10 -7.47
CA VAL A 50 -14.85 -0.04 -6.60
C VAL A 50 -14.34 1.13 -7.42
N VAL A 51 -14.21 2.31 -6.79
CA VAL A 51 -13.40 3.41 -7.34
C VAL A 51 -11.98 3.22 -6.79
N PRO A 52 -10.99 2.81 -7.59
CA PRO A 52 -9.62 2.65 -7.13
C PRO A 52 -9.01 4.02 -6.84
N GLY A 53 -8.42 4.21 -5.67
CA GLY A 53 -7.67 5.41 -5.31
C GLY A 53 -6.17 5.16 -5.17
N ILE A 54 -5.78 3.95 -4.76
CA ILE A 54 -4.39 3.50 -4.69
C ILE A 54 -4.31 2.09 -5.25
N ILE A 55 -3.36 1.85 -6.14
CA ILE A 55 -2.99 0.50 -6.58
C ILE A 55 -1.50 0.32 -6.27
N ALA A 56 -1.18 -0.73 -5.51
CA ALA A 56 0.19 -1.10 -5.15
C ALA A 56 0.55 -2.40 -5.86
N ILE A 57 1.71 -2.44 -6.49
CA ILE A 57 2.31 -3.65 -7.04
C ILE A 57 3.58 -3.91 -6.25
N LEU A 58 3.62 -4.97 -5.46
CA LEU A 58 4.64 -5.26 -4.46
C LEU A 58 5.41 -6.52 -4.81
N GLY A 59 6.63 -6.68 -4.27
CA GLY A 59 7.42 -7.91 -4.43
C GLY A 59 7.86 -8.18 -5.87
N LEU A 60 8.24 -7.13 -6.59
CA LEU A 60 8.68 -7.22 -7.98
C LEU A 60 10.15 -7.64 -8.09
N ASN A 61 10.47 -8.52 -9.03
CA ASN A 61 11.87 -8.86 -9.37
C ASN A 61 12.47 -8.03 -10.52
N ILE A 62 11.70 -7.10 -11.08
CA ILE A 62 12.13 -6.22 -12.17
C ILE A 62 12.87 -4.98 -11.62
N PRO A 63 13.79 -4.37 -12.39
CA PRO A 63 14.54 -3.20 -11.91
C PRO A 63 13.65 -1.98 -11.68
N PRO A 64 14.10 -1.02 -10.85
CA PRO A 64 13.44 0.29 -10.75
C PRO A 64 13.47 1.05 -12.08
N GLY A 65 12.50 1.93 -12.31
CA GLY A 65 12.34 2.72 -13.53
C GLY A 65 11.49 2.07 -14.63
N VAL A 66 10.97 0.86 -14.41
CA VAL A 66 10.04 0.21 -15.35
C VAL A 66 8.66 0.83 -15.19
N GLN A 67 8.04 1.24 -16.30
CA GLN A 67 6.70 1.81 -16.28
C GLN A 67 5.65 0.74 -15.97
N VAL A 68 4.69 1.11 -15.11
CA VAL A 68 3.50 0.32 -14.80
C VAL A 68 2.27 1.19 -14.99
N SER A 69 1.21 0.63 -15.56
CA SER A 69 -0.08 1.32 -15.76
C SER A 69 -1.25 0.47 -15.30
N ALA A 70 -2.24 1.09 -14.67
CA ALA A 70 -3.50 0.45 -14.30
C ALA A 70 -4.58 1.49 -14.01
N ALA A 71 -5.83 1.19 -14.36
CA ALA A 71 -6.99 2.04 -14.06
C ALA A 71 -6.81 3.52 -14.46
N GLY A 72 -6.12 3.79 -15.57
CA GLY A 72 -5.83 5.15 -16.07
C GLY A 72 -4.70 5.88 -15.35
N ALA A 73 -4.07 5.28 -14.33
CA ALA A 73 -2.85 5.80 -13.71
C ALA A 73 -1.61 5.15 -14.30
N THR A 74 -0.52 5.92 -14.30
CA THR A 74 0.83 5.47 -14.63
C THR A 74 1.78 5.74 -13.47
N GLY A 75 2.81 4.91 -13.35
CA GLY A 75 3.86 5.04 -12.37
C GLY A 75 5.10 4.29 -12.83
N THR A 76 6.14 4.30 -12.00
CA THR A 76 7.36 3.53 -12.26
C THR A 76 7.70 2.67 -11.06
N THR A 77 8.38 1.55 -11.31
CA THR A 77 8.93 0.73 -10.25
C THR A 77 10.00 1.50 -9.47
N VAL A 78 9.98 1.38 -8.15
CA VAL A 78 10.92 2.01 -7.22
C VAL A 78 11.49 0.96 -6.30
N ARG A 79 12.75 1.13 -5.91
CA ARG A 79 13.39 0.29 -4.91
C ARG A 79 13.16 0.91 -3.53
N LEU A 80 12.63 0.11 -2.60
CA LEU A 80 12.46 0.49 -1.21
C LEU A 80 13.77 0.33 -0.43
N PRO A 81 13.90 0.94 0.77
CA PRO A 81 15.12 0.85 1.59
C PRO A 81 15.51 -0.57 2.00
N ASP A 82 14.55 -1.49 2.11
CA ASP A 82 14.76 -2.93 2.37
C ASP A 82 15.29 -3.69 1.14
N GLY A 83 15.39 -3.01 -0.02
CA GLY A 83 15.86 -3.56 -1.27
C GLY A 83 14.76 -4.16 -2.15
N SER A 84 13.55 -4.32 -1.63
CA SER A 84 12.40 -4.80 -2.41
C SER A 84 11.99 -3.78 -3.49
N VAL A 85 11.32 -4.23 -4.55
CA VAL A 85 10.84 -3.35 -5.62
C VAL A 85 9.32 -3.36 -5.67
N CYS A 86 8.74 -2.17 -5.77
CA CYS A 86 7.30 -1.98 -5.89
C CYS A 86 6.97 -0.90 -6.92
N ALA A 87 5.70 -0.80 -7.32
CA ALA A 87 5.16 0.35 -8.04
C ALA A 87 3.88 0.83 -7.36
N TRP A 88 3.73 2.15 -7.27
CA TRP A 88 2.57 2.82 -6.70
C TRP A 88 1.86 3.60 -7.80
N LEU A 89 0.55 3.38 -7.91
CA LEU A 89 -0.31 4.08 -8.87
C LEU A 89 -1.43 4.78 -8.11
N PHE A 90 -1.77 5.98 -8.56
CA PHE A 90 -2.77 6.83 -7.92
C PHE A 90 -3.83 7.27 -8.95
N PRO A 91 -4.80 6.39 -9.29
CA PRO A 91 -5.89 6.72 -10.20
C PRO A 91 -6.64 7.97 -9.76
N GLN A 92 -6.88 8.88 -10.72
CA GLN A 92 -7.65 10.11 -10.51
C GLN A 92 -9.09 10.01 -11.04
N ALA A 93 -9.41 8.90 -11.74
CA ALA A 93 -10.73 8.68 -12.30
C ALA A 93 -11.72 8.23 -11.22
N SER A 94 -12.91 8.81 -11.23
CA SER A 94 -13.99 8.50 -10.27
C SER A 94 -14.90 7.35 -10.73
N ALA A 95 -14.45 6.54 -11.70
CA ALA A 95 -15.26 5.48 -12.28
C ALA A 95 -15.28 4.24 -11.38
N LEU A 96 -16.47 3.65 -11.22
CA LEU A 96 -16.62 2.35 -10.56
C LEU A 96 -16.14 1.26 -11.54
N VAL A 97 -15.14 0.48 -11.15
CA VAL A 97 -14.57 -0.59 -11.98
C VAL A 97 -14.60 -1.92 -11.23
N SER A 98 -15.02 -2.97 -11.93
CA SER A 98 -14.91 -4.37 -11.48
C SER A 98 -13.71 -5.10 -12.07
N VAL A 99 -13.03 -4.50 -13.05
CA VAL A 99 -11.87 -5.09 -13.72
C VAL A 99 -10.73 -4.08 -13.73
N VAL A 100 -9.55 -4.50 -13.26
CA VAL A 100 -8.32 -3.71 -13.27
C VAL A 100 -7.26 -4.50 -14.02
N SER A 101 -6.82 -3.98 -15.16
CA SER A 101 -5.66 -4.51 -15.90
C SER A 101 -4.40 -3.76 -15.46
N VAL A 102 -3.42 -4.49 -14.94
CA VAL A 102 -2.09 -3.98 -14.59
C VAL A 102 -1.12 -4.35 -15.69
N GLU A 103 -0.65 -3.34 -16.41
CA GLU A 103 0.32 -3.48 -17.49
C GLU A 103 1.72 -3.14 -16.99
N ILE A 104 2.69 -4.01 -17.27
CA ILE A 104 4.09 -3.84 -16.85
C ILE A 104 4.96 -3.78 -18.09
N ALA A 105 5.55 -2.60 -18.36
CA ALA A 105 6.36 -2.34 -19.55
C ALA A 105 7.80 -2.88 -19.40
N THR A 106 7.92 -4.18 -19.13
CA THR A 106 9.21 -4.87 -18.94
C THR A 106 9.58 -5.71 -20.15
N THR A 107 10.88 -5.88 -20.39
CA THR A 107 11.43 -6.85 -21.35
C THR A 107 11.88 -8.16 -20.71
N ALA A 108 11.83 -8.27 -19.37
CA ALA A 108 12.21 -9.49 -18.66
C ALA A 108 11.34 -10.68 -19.08
N THR A 109 11.96 -11.84 -19.29
CA THR A 109 11.22 -13.08 -19.65
C THR A 109 10.45 -13.63 -18.46
N ASN A 110 11.04 -13.57 -17.26
CA ASN A 110 10.41 -14.03 -16.04
C ASN A 110 10.14 -12.82 -15.14
N VAL A 111 8.89 -12.69 -14.70
CA VAL A 111 8.45 -11.62 -13.80
C VAL A 111 7.88 -12.28 -12.56
N ASP A 112 8.38 -11.88 -11.41
CA ASP A 112 7.83 -12.25 -10.11
C ASP A 112 7.03 -11.05 -9.60
N VAL A 113 5.81 -11.30 -9.13
CA VAL A 113 4.97 -10.28 -8.49
C VAL A 113 4.45 -10.87 -7.18
N GLY A 114 4.71 -10.17 -6.09
CA GLY A 114 4.26 -10.51 -4.75
C GLY A 114 2.77 -10.30 -4.56
N GLU A 115 2.36 -9.03 -4.57
CA GLU A 115 0.98 -8.65 -4.34
C GLU A 115 0.57 -7.49 -5.25
N ILE A 116 -0.68 -7.52 -5.72
CA ILE A 116 -1.34 -6.40 -6.37
C ILE A 116 -2.52 -5.98 -5.49
N ALA A 117 -2.31 -4.93 -4.70
CA ALA A 117 -3.30 -4.43 -3.77
C ALA A 117 -4.07 -3.25 -4.35
N ILE A 118 -5.40 -3.35 -4.39
CA ILE A 118 -6.30 -2.31 -4.91
C ILE A 118 -7.09 -1.73 -3.74
N PHE A 119 -7.00 -0.43 -3.53
CA PHE A 119 -7.64 0.26 -2.40
C PHE A 119 -8.52 1.41 -2.87
N ARG A 120 -9.66 1.55 -2.19
CA ARG A 120 -10.36 2.84 -2.12
C ARG A 120 -9.50 3.76 -1.23
N ALA A 121 -9.44 5.05 -1.56
CA ALA A 121 -8.65 6.01 -0.81
C ALA A 121 -9.53 7.18 -0.34
N VAL A 122 -9.16 7.73 0.82
CA VAL A 122 -9.78 8.93 1.39
C VAL A 122 -8.70 9.81 1.99
N ASP A 123 -8.94 11.13 2.02
CA ASP A 123 -7.99 12.10 2.54
C ASP A 123 -8.30 12.45 4.00
N VAL A 124 -7.34 12.18 4.89
CA VAL A 124 -7.39 12.58 6.29
C VAL A 124 -6.19 13.47 6.59
N GLY A 125 -6.44 14.66 7.16
CA GLY A 125 -5.35 15.56 7.50
C GLY A 125 -4.57 15.08 8.71
N ILE A 126 -3.25 15.04 8.60
CA ILE A 126 -2.32 14.79 9.69
C ILE A 126 -1.77 16.11 10.24
N LYS A 127 -1.47 16.14 11.54
CA LYS A 127 -0.84 17.28 12.23
C LYS A 127 0.68 17.25 11.99
N ASP A 128 1.31 18.42 12.10
CA ASP A 128 2.77 18.53 12.14
C ASP A 128 3.38 17.66 13.25
N GLY A 129 4.60 17.18 13.02
CA GLY A 129 5.32 16.30 13.95
C GLY A 129 5.03 14.80 13.76
N TRP A 130 4.41 14.40 12.65
CA TRP A 130 4.37 12.98 12.25
C TRP A 130 5.77 12.51 11.83
N ALA A 131 6.01 11.20 11.95
CA ALA A 131 7.30 10.61 11.62
C ALA A 131 7.13 9.25 10.94
N VAL A 132 8.04 8.94 10.01
CA VAL A 132 8.26 7.59 9.50
C VAL A 132 9.64 7.13 9.95
N ALA A 133 9.66 6.15 10.86
CA ALA A 133 10.89 5.56 11.37
C ALA A 133 11.19 4.25 10.66
N THR A 134 12.47 3.93 10.47
CA THR A 134 12.91 2.58 10.06
C THR A 134 13.13 1.75 11.32
N ILE A 135 12.53 0.56 11.37
CA ILE A 135 12.63 -0.37 12.48
C ILE A 135 13.42 -1.59 12.03
N ASP A 136 14.42 -1.97 12.82
CA ASP A 136 15.17 -3.21 12.65
C ASP A 136 14.58 -4.30 13.56
N ALA A 137 14.01 -5.35 12.95
CA ALA A 137 13.45 -6.48 13.67
C ALA A 137 14.50 -7.49 14.13
N SER A 138 15.79 -7.24 13.91
CA SER A 138 16.88 -8.13 14.31
C SER A 138 16.91 -8.35 15.82
N VAL A 139 17.14 -9.60 16.22
CA VAL A 139 17.23 -9.98 17.63
C VAL A 139 18.70 -10.21 17.98
N HIS A 140 19.15 -9.53 19.04
CA HIS A 140 20.51 -9.65 19.55
C HIS A 140 20.50 -10.38 20.89
N ALA A 141 21.24 -11.49 21.00
CA ALA A 141 21.41 -12.24 22.23
C ALA A 141 22.91 -12.41 22.54
N ARG A 142 23.32 -12.20 23.80
CA ARG A 142 24.69 -12.52 24.22
C ARG A 142 24.80 -13.99 24.61
N THR A 143 25.82 -14.66 24.10
CA THR A 143 26.15 -16.03 24.53
C THR A 143 26.76 -16.01 25.93
N LYS A 144 26.82 -17.17 26.59
CA LYS A 144 27.50 -17.32 27.90
C LYS A 144 28.98 -16.87 27.87
N GLY A 145 29.63 -16.89 26.70
CA GLY A 145 30.99 -16.41 26.48
C GLY A 145 31.10 -14.91 26.15
N GLY A 146 30.01 -14.15 26.20
CA GLY A 146 30.00 -12.70 25.96
C GLY A 146 29.94 -12.27 24.49
N GLN A 147 29.97 -13.23 23.55
CA GLN A 147 29.81 -12.95 22.11
C GLN A 147 28.36 -12.55 21.81
N VAL A 148 28.18 -11.58 20.91
CA VAL A 148 26.85 -11.19 20.43
C VAL A 148 26.46 -12.11 19.27
N ASN A 149 25.32 -12.79 19.41
CA ASN A 149 24.65 -13.52 18.36
C ASN A 149 23.49 -12.66 17.83
N THR A 150 23.48 -12.37 16.54
CA THR A 150 22.42 -11.59 15.88
C THR A 150 21.67 -12.50 14.94
N VAL A 151 20.35 -12.60 15.13
CA VAL A 151 19.43 -13.18 14.15
C VAL A 151 18.91 -12.01 13.31
N PRO A 152 19.29 -11.91 12.03
CA PRO A 152 18.83 -10.83 11.17
C PRO A 152 17.31 -10.86 11.05
N GLY A 153 16.68 -9.72 11.29
CA GLY A 153 15.26 -9.47 11.03
C GLY A 153 15.07 -8.64 9.76
N ALA A 154 13.83 -8.57 9.30
CA ALA A 154 13.48 -7.65 8.22
C ALA A 154 13.52 -6.20 8.72
N LEU A 155 14.03 -5.30 7.87
CA LEU A 155 13.82 -3.87 8.04
C LEU A 155 12.41 -3.52 7.56
N TYR A 156 11.71 -2.68 8.31
CA TYR A 156 10.40 -2.17 7.90
C TYR A 156 10.21 -0.73 8.37
N ARG A 157 9.25 0.00 7.80
CA ARG A 157 8.92 1.35 8.22
C ARG A 157 7.71 1.39 9.14
N ARG A 158 7.70 2.33 10.08
CA ARG A 158 6.55 2.62 10.94
C ARG A 158 6.20 4.09 10.86
N LEU A 159 4.94 4.38 10.53
CA LEU A 159 4.36 5.72 10.63
C LEU A 159 3.74 5.91 12.01
N THR A 160 4.07 7.04 12.62
CA THR A 160 3.40 7.57 13.80
C THR A 160 2.88 8.96 13.48
N CYS A 161 1.57 9.18 13.64
CA CYS A 161 0.97 10.48 13.38
C CYS A 161 -0.21 10.79 14.29
N THR A 162 -0.47 12.09 14.45
CA THR A 162 -1.70 12.59 15.05
C THR A 162 -2.56 13.16 13.93
N LEU A 163 -3.83 12.77 13.87
CA LEU A 163 -4.81 13.34 12.96
C LEU A 163 -5.13 14.78 13.38
N SER A 164 -5.10 15.69 12.42
CA SER A 164 -5.43 17.09 12.65
C SER A 164 -6.86 17.27 13.13
N GLY A 165 -7.12 18.32 13.93
CA GLY A 165 -8.45 18.60 14.48
C GLY A 165 -9.51 18.71 13.39
N ARG A 166 -10.62 17.98 13.54
CA ARG A 166 -11.74 17.94 12.59
C ARG A 166 -13.09 18.04 13.29
N SER A 167 -14.06 18.64 12.62
CA SER A 167 -15.40 18.84 13.16
C SER A 167 -16.23 17.55 13.18
N THR A 168 -17.28 17.51 14.00
CA THR A 168 -18.19 16.35 14.11
C THR A 168 -18.67 15.81 12.75
N PRO A 169 -19.06 16.64 11.75
CA PRO A 169 -19.49 16.12 10.45
C PRO A 169 -18.40 15.32 9.71
N VAL A 170 -17.12 15.66 9.90
CA VAL A 170 -16.01 14.93 9.29
C VAL A 170 -15.73 13.62 10.05
N VAL A 171 -15.80 13.68 11.39
CA VAL A 171 -15.38 12.58 12.26
C VAL A 171 -16.47 11.52 12.45
N ARG A 172 -17.76 11.90 12.35
CA ARG A 172 -18.94 11.05 12.59
C ARG A 172 -20.08 11.23 11.58
N GLY A 173 -19.90 12.07 10.57
CA GLY A 173 -20.98 12.49 9.66
C GLY A 173 -20.69 12.22 8.19
N ASN A 174 -19.81 11.25 7.90
CA ASN A 174 -19.42 10.88 6.54
C ASN A 174 -18.70 11.98 5.72
N GLY A 175 -18.10 12.97 6.39
CA GLY A 175 -17.45 14.11 5.74
C GLY A 175 -16.11 13.82 5.04
N ILE A 176 -15.67 12.56 4.98
CA ILE A 176 -14.41 12.13 4.36
C ILE A 176 -14.72 11.26 3.15
N GLY A 177 -15.23 11.89 2.08
CA GLY A 177 -15.60 11.17 0.86
C GLY A 177 -16.71 10.14 1.07
N GLY A 178 -17.66 10.43 1.98
CA GLY A 178 -18.73 9.49 2.35
C GLY A 178 -18.35 8.52 3.47
N MET A 179 -17.14 8.63 4.03
CA MET A 179 -16.72 7.88 5.22
C MET A 179 -16.49 8.82 6.41
N ASP A 180 -16.41 8.22 7.60
CA ASP A 180 -16.03 8.88 8.85
C ASP A 180 -14.90 8.11 9.55
N TRP A 181 -14.40 8.63 10.68
CA TRP A 181 -13.23 8.04 11.34
C TRP A 181 -13.52 6.66 11.93
N GLU A 182 -14.73 6.44 12.43
CA GLU A 182 -15.14 5.16 13.00
C GLU A 182 -15.23 4.09 11.89
N THR A 183 -15.76 4.45 10.72
CA THR A 183 -15.80 3.61 9.52
C THR A 183 -14.40 3.28 9.00
N ILE A 184 -13.50 4.27 8.97
CA ILE A 184 -12.09 4.06 8.62
C ILE A 184 -11.42 3.14 9.63
N GLY A 185 -11.60 3.38 10.93
CA GLY A 185 -11.08 2.54 12.00
C GLY A 185 -11.58 1.09 11.89
N ALA A 186 -12.86 0.89 11.61
CA ALA A 186 -13.44 -0.42 11.36
C ALA A 186 -12.83 -1.10 10.11
N ALA A 187 -12.58 -0.35 9.03
CA ALA A 187 -11.95 -0.87 7.82
C ALA A 187 -10.50 -1.31 8.04
N LEU A 188 -9.79 -0.67 8.97
CA LEU A 188 -8.39 -0.96 9.33
C LEU A 188 -8.26 -2.01 10.46
N SER A 189 -9.34 -2.25 11.21
CA SER A 189 -9.34 -3.16 12.37
C SER A 189 -8.91 -4.59 12.03
N GLY A 190 -8.36 -5.30 13.03
CA GLY A 190 -7.94 -6.69 12.88
C GLY A 190 -6.72 -6.88 11.96
N ARG A 191 -5.84 -5.88 11.89
CA ARG A 191 -4.65 -5.86 11.01
C ARG A 191 -5.00 -6.09 9.54
N ARG A 192 -6.12 -5.52 9.10
CA ARG A 192 -6.52 -5.58 7.69
C ARG A 192 -5.51 -4.84 6.82
N ARG A 193 -5.25 -5.44 5.66
CA ARG A 193 -4.37 -4.87 4.61
C ARG A 193 -4.84 -3.49 4.23
N SER A 194 -3.93 -2.55 4.27
CA SER A 194 -4.19 -1.14 4.03
C SER A 194 -2.93 -0.45 3.50
N CYS A 195 -3.11 0.81 3.08
CA CYS A 195 -2.04 1.67 2.63
C CYS A 195 -2.22 3.05 3.23
N VAL A 196 -1.11 3.69 3.59
CA VAL A 196 -1.07 5.09 4.01
C VAL A 196 -0.05 5.84 3.16
N VAL A 197 -0.40 7.07 2.79
CA VAL A 197 0.49 7.97 2.02
C VAL A 197 0.57 9.29 2.79
N PRO A 198 1.53 9.42 3.72
CA PRO A 198 1.58 10.56 4.63
C PRO A 198 1.90 11.87 3.91
N GLN A 199 2.59 11.81 2.75
CA GLN A 199 2.92 12.99 1.96
C GLN A 199 2.75 12.72 0.47
N TYR A 200 1.77 13.38 -0.14
CA TYR A 200 1.38 13.15 -1.53
C TYR A 200 1.19 14.45 -2.33
N ARG A 201 1.41 15.60 -1.70
CA ARG A 201 1.29 16.92 -2.32
C ARG A 201 2.61 17.67 -2.20
N ASP A 202 2.97 18.38 -3.27
CA ASP A 202 4.09 19.31 -3.25
C ASP A 202 3.84 20.43 -2.23
N MET A 203 4.87 20.79 -1.47
CA MET A 203 4.73 21.74 -0.37
C MET A 203 4.50 23.18 -0.86
N VAL A 204 4.96 23.52 -2.06
CA VAL A 204 4.87 24.87 -2.61
C VAL A 204 3.53 25.06 -3.32
N THR A 205 3.26 24.22 -4.32
CA THR A 205 2.10 24.30 -5.20
C THR A 205 0.84 23.66 -4.61
N LYS A 206 0.99 22.80 -3.59
CA LYS A 206 -0.08 21.95 -3.02
C LYS A 206 -0.72 20.99 -4.04
N ALA A 207 -0.17 20.92 -5.24
CA ALA A 207 -0.58 19.99 -6.28
C ALA A 207 -0.21 18.56 -5.87
N PHE A 208 -0.97 17.59 -6.37
CA PHE A 208 -0.63 16.19 -6.22
C PHE A 208 0.71 15.90 -6.91
N ASP A 209 1.65 15.31 -6.16
CA ASP A 209 2.94 14.86 -6.68
C ASP A 209 3.02 13.33 -6.58
N PRO A 210 2.84 12.60 -7.70
CA PRO A 210 2.84 11.14 -7.69
C PRO A 210 4.20 10.54 -7.31
N ALA A 211 5.32 11.22 -7.59
CA ALA A 211 6.64 10.73 -7.21
C ALA A 211 6.87 10.88 -5.70
N LEU A 212 6.43 11.99 -5.12
CA LEU A 212 6.44 12.17 -3.66
C LEU A 212 5.50 11.16 -2.96
N ALA A 213 4.29 10.98 -3.49
CA ALA A 213 3.34 10.00 -3.00
C ALA A 213 3.92 8.58 -3.02
N ALA A 214 4.54 8.15 -4.13
CA ALA A 214 5.16 6.84 -4.24
C ALA A 214 6.31 6.61 -3.26
N ARG A 215 7.12 7.65 -2.96
CA ARG A 215 8.21 7.56 -1.99
C ARG A 215 7.73 7.48 -0.55
N SER A 216 6.63 8.16 -0.23
CA SER A 216 6.09 8.22 1.13
C SER A 216 5.14 7.07 1.45
N ALA A 217 4.54 6.43 0.44
CA ALA A 217 3.57 5.36 0.61
C ALA A 217 4.11 4.16 1.42
N LEU A 218 3.27 3.61 2.30
CA LEU A 218 3.52 2.40 3.08
C LEU A 218 2.37 1.42 2.87
N TYR A 219 2.70 0.16 2.55
CA TYR A 219 1.76 -0.95 2.55
C TYR A 219 1.87 -1.73 3.85
N GLY A 220 0.75 -2.04 4.49
CA GLY A 220 0.78 -2.85 5.72
C GLY A 220 -0.51 -2.80 6.50
N PHE A 221 -0.41 -2.54 7.80
CA PHE A 221 -1.56 -2.50 8.69
C PHE A 221 -1.38 -1.53 9.85
N SER A 222 -2.50 -1.09 10.41
CA SER A 222 -2.51 -0.25 11.60
C SER A 222 -2.24 -1.08 12.87
N THR A 223 -1.28 -0.64 13.69
CA THR A 223 -1.03 -1.18 15.04
C THR A 223 -1.83 -0.45 16.10
N GLN A 224 -2.11 0.83 15.86
CA GLN A 224 -3.00 1.66 16.66
C GLN A 224 -4.00 2.38 15.74
N LEU A 225 -5.28 2.02 15.88
CA LEU A 225 -6.37 2.55 15.07
C LEU A 225 -6.59 4.04 15.35
N PRO A 226 -7.07 4.82 14.34
CA PRO A 226 -7.44 6.20 14.56
C PRO A 226 -8.52 6.32 15.63
N SER A 227 -8.24 7.09 16.69
CA SER A 227 -9.17 7.43 17.76
C SER A 227 -9.93 8.72 17.44
N ALA A 228 -11.12 8.89 18.03
CA ALA A 228 -11.89 10.15 17.99
C ALA A 228 -11.86 10.82 19.37
N GLU A 229 -10.78 11.51 19.68
CA GLU A 229 -10.54 12.20 20.95
C GLU A 229 -11.09 13.62 20.89
N ASN A 230 -12.03 13.97 21.79
CA ASN A 230 -12.61 15.30 21.82
C ASN A 230 -11.57 16.32 22.29
N ILE A 231 -11.24 17.29 21.44
CA ILE A 231 -10.27 18.35 21.76
C ILE A 231 -10.95 19.69 22.09
N SER A 232 -12.15 19.93 21.58
CA SER A 232 -12.96 21.12 21.92
C SER A 232 -14.37 21.00 21.34
N ARG A 233 -15.38 20.91 22.20
CA ARG A 233 -16.82 20.88 21.82
C ARG A 233 -17.11 19.89 20.70
N GLN A 234 -17.17 20.37 19.45
CA GLN A 234 -17.49 19.60 18.25
C GLN A 234 -16.26 19.30 17.39
N TYR A 235 -15.04 19.39 17.95
CA TYR A 235 -13.79 19.07 17.28
C TYR A 235 -13.10 17.88 17.94
N PHE A 236 -12.57 17.00 17.10
CA PHE A 236 -11.86 15.79 17.50
C PHE A 236 -10.51 15.68 16.80
N SER A 237 -9.56 15.06 17.50
CA SER A 237 -8.25 14.64 16.99
C SER A 237 -8.09 13.15 17.29
N GLY A 238 -7.00 12.55 16.85
CA GLY A 238 -6.76 11.12 17.04
C GLY A 238 -5.31 10.77 16.82
N TYR A 239 -4.89 9.63 17.36
CA TYR A 239 -3.56 9.08 17.12
C TYR A 239 -3.65 7.85 16.24
N MET A 240 -2.68 7.67 15.35
CA MET A 240 -2.57 6.50 14.50
C MET A 240 -1.12 6.02 14.43
N GLU A 241 -0.97 4.70 14.49
CA GLU A 241 0.29 4.02 14.20
C GLU A 241 0.06 2.96 13.11
N PHE A 242 1.01 2.87 12.20
CA PHE A 242 0.95 1.99 11.04
C PHE A 242 2.31 1.36 10.78
N GLU A 243 2.33 0.04 10.63
CA GLU A 243 3.52 -0.73 10.31
C GLU A 243 3.47 -1.22 8.87
N GLU A 244 4.60 -1.06 8.19
CA GLU A 244 4.82 -1.63 6.87
C GLU A 244 4.99 -3.15 6.94
N VAL A 245 4.46 -3.83 5.93
CA VAL A 245 4.76 -5.24 5.65
C VAL A 245 5.78 -5.27 4.51
N PRO A 246 7.04 -5.67 4.78
CA PRO A 246 8.08 -5.78 3.75
C PRO A 246 7.72 -6.78 2.66
N ALA A 247 8.21 -6.53 1.46
CA ALA A 247 8.02 -7.37 0.28
C ALA A 247 9.22 -8.28 0.00
#